data_AF-A0A317FV16-F1
#
_entry.id   AF-A0A317FV16-F1
#
_cell.length_a   1.000
_cell.length_b   1.000
_cell.length_c   1.000
_cell.angle_alpha   90.00
_cell.angle_beta   90.00
_cell.angle_gamma   90.00
#
_symmetry.space_group_name_H-M   'P 1'
#
loop_
_entity.id
_entity.type
_entity.pdbx_description
1 polymer ?
#
loop_
_entity_poly.entity_id
_entity_poly.type
_entity_poly.pdbx_seq_one_letter_code
_entity_poly.pdbx_strand_id
1 'polypeptide(L)'
;MKKIVVIISVVLISLVTVFSILSSKRHNSTLLTPTEANVDIKKPKVNFGNNTNAKNIYVKQPFPSDIPNEEQCKELNYKQYQLRDNNERDIELKASQAFKNGYTAKQVAEAIWFSSYWSVAKTWYDKAALAKSVEKLLPILQSIPNSERLIAQYDYVNAPDLNITTVVDYTDLLDILWKNLPTDTIYKKVSSTNTSAVEIFNEIERTFSEIPYDVLNNNQLSPLNSILNLLLTKQQLQSAIMLLQRYPDLKLSDVSFDNKLALNFLTIIGGEDYEITNPTEHKLFLTLLGLLEKQVFYQKITHPWFSNEKVNKGVEKLNNEGIVIKIVLIDDIEKPNPILQLNIKESVLTDEQQLDLKKCQSTTDWLTSRELTPNEIETFKDQPFIAKIKSSPEFKHCKNKQALQNLPLIKSQFTAASKIINQAIGNQNTSLQELDLETLDLPALLPETKSILAVIIARDYLQATSLNEQEIIARLSNVGLKPLSSHSELLGGFAGLKGLTLWLNSLNFEQLKDAQILLNSFAAEGVFEPFAILNTRLGGVAYDNKNELDPLYFFIQNYSELSIHSGDPMTYENKKNKAFINFFTRNGAHIESQHLRASFALKIRSKEGYNRLITHFPELEVKSGDDYFSVNCR
;
A
#
# COMPACT_ATOMS: atom_id res chain seq x y z
N MET A 1 -16.44 -30.60 -5.63
CA MET A 1 -15.48 -29.84 -4.78
C MET A 1 -15.50 -28.39 -5.24
N LYS A 2 -15.89 -27.45 -4.36
CA LYS A 2 -16.01 -26.02 -4.68
C LYS A 2 -14.62 -25.38 -4.58
N LYS A 3 -14.08 -24.87 -5.70
CA LYS A 3 -12.88 -24.03 -5.72
C LYS A 3 -13.27 -22.65 -5.19
N ILE A 4 -12.67 -22.24 -4.07
CA ILE A 4 -12.81 -20.89 -3.52
C ILE A 4 -11.77 -20.01 -4.22
N VAL A 5 -12.23 -19.04 -4.99
CA VAL A 5 -11.40 -17.99 -5.58
C VAL A 5 -11.46 -16.79 -4.63
N VAL A 6 -10.31 -16.39 -4.07
CA VAL A 6 -10.21 -15.24 -3.17
C VAL A 6 -10.09 -13.96 -4.00
N ILE A 7 -11.09 -13.08 -3.90
CA ILE A 7 -11.10 -11.75 -4.53
C ILE A 7 -10.47 -10.75 -3.56
N ILE A 8 -9.21 -10.35 -3.79
CA ILE A 8 -8.47 -9.37 -2.96
C ILE A 8 -8.67 -7.92 -3.46
N SER A 9 -9.30 -7.72 -4.62
CA SER A 9 -9.23 -6.45 -5.35
C SER A 9 -10.22 -5.35 -4.89
N VAL A 10 -11.22 -5.65 -4.06
CA VAL A 10 -12.33 -4.71 -3.79
C VAL A 10 -12.12 -3.84 -2.55
N VAL A 11 -11.30 -4.26 -1.58
CA VAL A 11 -11.10 -3.53 -0.30
C VAL A 11 -10.10 -2.37 -0.43
N LEU A 12 -9.17 -2.44 -1.39
CA LEU A 12 -8.15 -1.42 -1.64
C LEU A 12 -8.74 -0.12 -2.22
N ILE A 13 -9.80 -0.20 -3.01
CA ILE A 13 -10.39 0.98 -3.70
C ILE A 13 -11.17 1.87 -2.71
N SER A 14 -11.84 1.27 -1.72
CA SER A 14 -12.54 1.98 -0.64
C SER A 14 -11.60 2.61 0.40
N LEU A 15 -10.40 2.06 0.60
CA LEU A 15 -9.37 2.65 1.48
C LEU A 15 -8.62 3.81 0.81
N VAL A 16 -8.39 3.73 -0.50
CA VAL A 16 -7.77 4.82 -1.29
C VAL A 16 -8.61 6.10 -1.24
N THR A 17 -9.94 5.99 -1.36
CA THR A 17 -10.84 7.15 -1.30
C THR A 17 -10.90 7.80 0.08
N VAL A 18 -10.89 7.03 1.18
CA VAL A 18 -10.89 7.60 2.54
C VAL A 18 -9.55 8.25 2.90
N PHE A 19 -8.43 7.69 2.43
CA PHE A 19 -7.09 8.17 2.79
C PHE A 19 -6.62 9.39 1.95
N SER A 20 -7.00 9.48 0.67
CA SER A 20 -6.74 10.67 -0.16
C SER A 20 -7.32 11.96 0.44
N ILE A 21 -8.37 11.85 1.26
CA ILE A 21 -9.01 12.99 1.90
C ILE A 21 -8.35 13.34 3.27
N LEU A 22 -7.51 12.46 3.82
CA LEU A 22 -6.79 12.69 5.09
C LEU A 22 -5.37 13.25 4.86
N SER A 23 -4.67 12.85 3.80
CA SER A 23 -3.31 13.32 3.52
C SER A 23 -3.24 14.75 2.98
N SER A 24 -4.30 15.25 2.34
CA SER A 24 -4.35 16.62 1.80
C SER A 24 -4.35 17.72 2.88
N LYS A 25 -4.48 17.39 4.17
CA LYS A 25 -4.46 18.37 5.28
C LYS A 25 -3.06 18.83 5.71
N ARG A 26 -1.97 18.30 5.13
CA ARG A 26 -0.61 18.56 5.64
C ARG A 26 0.24 19.57 4.84
N HIS A 27 -0.28 20.25 3.83
CA HIS A 27 0.44 21.34 3.19
C HIS A 27 -0.35 22.65 3.24
N ASN A 28 -0.03 23.47 4.24
CA ASN A 28 -0.20 24.91 4.13
C ASN A 28 0.84 25.39 3.11
N SER A 29 0.43 25.59 1.85
CA SER A 29 1.25 26.28 0.87
C SER A 29 1.30 27.77 1.22
N THR A 30 2.42 28.21 1.78
CA THR A 30 2.81 29.62 1.74
C THR A 30 3.06 29.99 0.28
N LEU A 31 2.29 30.96 -0.23
CA LEU A 31 2.48 31.60 -1.52
C LEU A 31 3.95 32.02 -1.73
N LEU A 32 4.52 31.62 -2.86
CA LEU A 32 5.60 32.37 -3.51
C LEU A 32 5.22 32.53 -4.98
N THR A 33 5.18 33.79 -5.40
CA THR A 33 4.86 34.25 -6.76
C THR A 33 5.81 33.66 -7.82
N PRO A 34 5.33 33.34 -9.03
CA PRO A 34 6.19 32.82 -10.09
C PRO A 34 7.08 33.94 -10.63
N THR A 35 8.37 33.66 -10.78
CA THR A 35 9.28 34.48 -11.59
C THR A 35 9.87 33.58 -12.67
N GLU A 36 9.56 33.87 -13.94
CA GLU A 36 10.28 33.33 -15.09
C GLU A 36 11.68 33.95 -15.15
N ALA A 37 12.74 33.13 -15.07
CA ALA A 37 14.01 33.34 -15.79
C ALA A 37 14.98 32.18 -15.48
N ASN A 38 15.70 31.73 -16.51
CA ASN A 38 16.90 30.90 -16.43
C ASN A 38 17.83 31.36 -15.29
N VAL A 39 17.90 30.60 -14.21
CA VAL A 39 18.93 30.75 -13.18
C VAL A 39 19.44 29.37 -12.82
N ASP A 40 20.67 29.12 -13.25
CA ASP A 40 21.60 28.14 -12.73
C ASP A 40 21.34 27.87 -11.23
N ILE A 41 20.95 26.64 -10.86
CA ILE A 41 20.57 26.29 -9.48
C ILE A 41 21.84 26.30 -8.60
N LYS A 42 22.31 27.49 -8.26
CA LYS A 42 23.03 27.70 -7.02
C LYS A 42 21.97 27.67 -5.94
N LYS A 43 21.89 26.51 -5.27
CA LYS A 43 21.24 26.35 -3.96
C LYS A 43 21.47 27.62 -3.14
N PRO A 44 20.46 28.15 -2.43
CA PRO A 44 20.68 29.24 -1.51
C PRO A 44 21.84 28.83 -0.61
N LYS A 45 22.95 29.57 -0.69
CA LYS A 45 23.96 29.59 0.35
C LYS A 45 23.24 30.13 1.58
N VAL A 46 22.61 29.23 2.33
CA VAL A 46 22.68 29.34 3.78
C VAL A 46 24.16 29.54 4.03
N ASN A 47 24.53 30.70 4.55
CA ASN A 47 25.83 30.87 5.17
C ASN A 47 25.86 29.88 6.34
N PHE A 48 26.16 28.61 6.02
CA PHE A 48 26.96 27.76 6.86
C PHE A 48 28.30 28.49 6.94
N GLY A 49 28.36 29.47 7.84
CA GLY A 49 29.61 29.76 8.50
C GLY A 49 30.11 28.41 8.99
N ASN A 50 31.23 27.98 8.41
CA ASN A 50 31.93 26.76 8.78
C ASN A 50 32.13 26.75 10.30
N ASN A 51 31.22 26.06 10.99
CA ASN A 51 31.39 25.60 12.35
C ASN A 51 30.89 24.16 12.37
N THR A 52 31.69 23.30 11.75
CA THR A 52 31.42 21.88 11.46
C THR A 52 31.32 20.98 12.70
N ASN A 53 31.06 21.51 13.90
CA ASN A 53 30.93 20.70 15.13
C ASN A 53 29.82 21.16 16.11
N ALA A 54 28.97 22.13 15.76
CA ALA A 54 27.93 22.59 16.69
C ALA A 54 26.71 21.66 16.67
N LYS A 55 26.65 20.69 17.59
CA LYS A 55 25.44 19.88 17.83
C LYS A 55 24.24 20.76 18.20
N ASN A 56 23.03 20.37 17.79
CA ASN A 56 21.78 21.08 18.04
C ASN A 56 21.35 21.00 19.53
N ILE A 57 20.56 21.97 20.01
CA ILE A 57 19.96 21.92 21.35
C ILE A 57 18.54 21.38 21.22
N TYR A 58 18.19 20.36 22.01
CA TYR A 58 16.82 19.84 22.07
C TYR A 58 15.97 20.70 23.01
N VAL A 59 14.82 21.16 22.52
CA VAL A 59 13.87 21.96 23.30
C VAL A 59 12.66 21.10 23.64
N LYS A 60 12.57 20.68 24.91
CA LYS A 60 11.48 19.86 25.44
C LYS A 60 10.19 20.70 25.54
N GLN A 61 9.17 20.33 24.77
CA GLN A 61 7.84 20.97 24.84
C GLN A 61 7.01 20.41 26.02
N PRO A 62 6.25 21.20 26.79
CA PRO A 62 5.39 20.64 27.85
C PRO A 62 4.31 19.72 27.27
N PHE A 63 3.84 18.74 28.05
CA PHE A 63 2.68 17.92 27.63
C PHE A 63 1.46 18.82 27.43
N PRO A 64 0.66 18.66 26.35
CA PRO A 64 -0.46 19.55 26.10
C PRO A 64 -1.53 19.39 27.20
N SER A 65 -1.91 20.48 27.85
CA SER A 65 -2.86 20.49 28.97
C SER A 65 -4.27 20.95 28.58
N ASP A 66 -4.38 21.79 27.55
CA ASP A 66 -5.64 22.38 27.07
C ASP A 66 -6.20 21.59 25.88
N ILE A 67 -6.38 20.28 26.05
CA ILE A 67 -6.96 19.42 25.03
C ILE A 67 -8.46 19.28 25.33
N PRO A 68 -9.36 19.49 24.35
CA PRO A 68 -10.77 19.16 24.51
C PRO A 68 -10.96 17.72 24.98
N ASN A 69 -12.06 17.42 25.65
CA ASN A 69 -12.28 16.06 26.12
C ASN A 69 -12.49 15.11 24.92
N GLU A 70 -12.37 13.79 25.17
CA GLU A 70 -12.41 12.77 24.12
C GLU A 70 -13.71 12.81 23.30
N GLU A 71 -14.85 13.08 23.95
CA GLU A 71 -16.16 13.17 23.31
C GLU A 71 -16.25 14.40 22.40
N GLN A 72 -15.81 15.56 22.87
CA GLN A 72 -15.69 16.79 22.07
C GLN A 72 -14.77 16.58 20.86
N CYS A 73 -13.63 15.91 21.05
CA CYS A 73 -12.75 15.59 19.93
C CYS A 73 -13.41 14.64 18.92
N LYS A 74 -14.18 13.64 19.38
CA LYS A 74 -14.96 12.75 18.49
C LYS A 74 -16.05 13.53 17.74
N GLU A 75 -16.78 14.40 18.41
CA GLU A 75 -17.82 15.25 17.83
C GLU A 75 -17.25 16.22 16.79
N LEU A 76 -16.13 16.90 17.09
CA LEU A 76 -15.47 17.80 16.16
C LEU A 76 -14.96 17.07 14.91
N ASN A 77 -14.35 15.88 15.09
CA ASN A 77 -13.94 15.05 13.97
C ASN A 77 -15.13 14.59 13.13
N TYR A 78 -16.21 14.14 13.77
CA TYR A 78 -17.44 13.74 13.10
C TYR A 78 -18.11 14.89 12.36
N LYS A 79 -18.17 16.08 12.97
CA LYS A 79 -18.69 17.29 12.35
C LYS A 79 -17.84 17.71 11.16
N GLN A 80 -16.51 17.68 11.28
CA GLN A 80 -15.62 17.96 10.15
C GLN A 80 -15.83 16.97 9.01
N TYR A 81 -16.03 15.69 9.33
CA TYR A 81 -16.36 14.67 8.34
C TYR A 81 -17.71 14.94 7.66
N GLN A 82 -18.77 15.26 8.41
CA GLN A 82 -20.08 15.60 7.86
C GLN A 82 -20.04 16.84 6.96
N LEU A 83 -19.34 17.90 7.39
CA LEU A 83 -19.18 19.12 6.59
C LEU A 83 -18.48 18.84 5.26
N ARG A 84 -17.44 17.99 5.29
CA ARG A 84 -16.72 17.56 4.11
C ARG A 84 -17.59 16.72 3.17
N ASP A 85 -18.33 15.75 3.71
CA ASP A 85 -19.28 14.92 2.94
C ASP A 85 -20.37 15.78 2.30
N ASN A 86 -20.91 16.76 3.02
CA ASN A 86 -21.87 17.72 2.47
C ASN A 86 -21.27 18.56 1.35
N ASN A 87 -20.06 19.10 1.53
CA ASN A 87 -19.37 19.85 0.46
C ASN A 87 -19.13 18.97 -0.78
N GLU A 88 -18.73 17.71 -0.61
CA GLU A 88 -18.54 16.77 -1.72
C GLU A 88 -19.85 16.49 -2.46
N ARG A 89 -20.98 16.32 -1.74
CA ARG A 89 -22.31 16.18 -2.33
C ARG A 89 -22.76 17.43 -3.08
N ASP A 90 -22.50 18.62 -2.55
CA ASP A 90 -22.81 19.89 -3.22
C ASP A 90 -21.98 20.06 -4.51
N ILE A 91 -20.71 19.67 -4.48
CA ILE A 91 -19.84 19.64 -5.66
C ILE A 91 -20.42 18.71 -6.71
N GLU A 92 -20.76 17.47 -6.34
CA GLU A 92 -21.33 16.47 -7.25
C GLU A 92 -22.65 16.96 -7.87
N LEU A 93 -23.54 17.53 -7.07
CA LEU A 93 -24.83 18.05 -7.52
C LEU A 93 -24.64 19.15 -8.57
N LYS A 94 -23.82 20.15 -8.28
CA LYS A 94 -23.60 21.28 -9.18
C LYS A 94 -22.80 20.89 -10.42
N ALA A 95 -21.83 19.99 -10.29
CA ALA A 95 -21.10 19.42 -11.41
C ALA A 95 -22.04 18.66 -12.35
N SER A 96 -22.94 17.82 -11.79
CA SER A 96 -23.93 17.07 -12.55
C SER A 96 -24.92 17.97 -13.28
N GLN A 97 -25.39 19.04 -12.63
CA GLN A 97 -26.25 20.05 -13.25
C GLN A 97 -25.55 20.78 -14.40
N ALA A 98 -24.29 21.21 -14.20
CA ALA A 98 -23.51 21.84 -15.26
C ALA A 98 -23.29 20.89 -16.44
N PHE A 99 -22.97 19.63 -16.17
CA PHE A 99 -22.80 18.62 -17.21
C PHE A 99 -24.06 18.42 -18.05
N LYS A 100 -25.24 18.32 -17.40
CA LYS A 100 -26.54 18.25 -18.09
C LYS A 100 -26.86 19.51 -18.90
N ASN A 101 -26.39 20.68 -18.45
CA ASN A 101 -26.56 21.94 -19.16
C ASN A 101 -25.61 22.11 -20.37
N GLY A 102 -24.88 21.05 -20.77
CA GLY A 102 -24.08 21.02 -22.00
C GLY A 102 -22.59 21.29 -21.82
N TYR A 103 -22.11 21.51 -20.58
CA TYR A 103 -20.67 21.65 -20.34
C TYR A 103 -19.92 20.32 -20.58
N THR A 104 -18.69 20.41 -21.08
CA THR A 104 -17.89 19.20 -21.33
C THR A 104 -17.39 18.55 -20.03
N ALA A 105 -17.11 17.24 -20.06
CA ALA A 105 -16.58 16.53 -18.89
C ALA A 105 -15.27 17.18 -18.39
N LYS A 106 -14.42 17.61 -19.32
CA LYS A 106 -13.19 18.35 -19.03
C LYS A 106 -13.47 19.65 -18.29
N GLN A 107 -14.36 20.50 -18.80
CA GLN A 107 -14.67 21.81 -18.20
C GLN A 107 -15.25 21.66 -16.79
N VAL A 108 -16.12 20.68 -16.57
CA VAL A 108 -16.69 20.43 -15.25
C VAL A 108 -15.64 19.87 -14.29
N ALA A 109 -14.78 18.94 -14.75
CA ALA A 109 -13.67 18.44 -13.94
C ALA A 109 -12.66 19.54 -13.56
N GLU A 110 -12.36 20.48 -14.46
CA GLU A 110 -11.55 21.67 -14.14
C GLU A 110 -12.23 22.52 -13.05
N ALA A 111 -13.55 22.71 -13.12
CA ALA A 111 -14.31 23.44 -12.11
C ALA A 111 -14.33 22.72 -10.75
N ILE A 112 -14.41 21.39 -10.74
CA ILE A 112 -14.28 20.56 -9.54
C ILE A 112 -12.87 20.71 -8.97
N TRP A 113 -11.83 20.59 -9.79
CA TRP A 113 -10.44 20.68 -9.32
C TRP A 113 -10.15 22.06 -8.73
N PHE A 114 -10.65 23.13 -9.36
CA PHE A 114 -10.59 24.48 -8.82
C PHE A 114 -11.22 24.55 -7.42
N SER A 115 -12.43 23.99 -7.26
CA SER A 115 -13.22 24.04 -6.03
C SER A 115 -12.82 23.00 -4.97
N SER A 116 -12.02 22.00 -5.32
CA SER A 116 -11.72 20.82 -4.49
C SER A 116 -10.32 20.26 -4.83
N TYR A 117 -10.17 18.95 -4.96
CA TYR A 117 -8.91 18.25 -5.23
C TYR A 117 -8.90 17.62 -6.62
N TRP A 118 -7.71 17.50 -7.21
CA TRP A 118 -7.53 16.87 -8.52
C TRP A 118 -8.05 15.43 -8.55
N SER A 119 -7.86 14.67 -7.47
CA SER A 119 -8.34 13.28 -7.36
C SER A 119 -9.86 13.19 -7.52
N VAL A 120 -10.61 14.08 -6.85
CA VAL A 120 -12.07 14.17 -6.96
C VAL A 120 -12.48 14.52 -8.38
N ALA A 121 -11.84 15.54 -8.98
CA ALA A 121 -12.08 15.96 -10.35
C ALA A 121 -11.81 14.84 -11.36
N LYS A 122 -10.71 14.08 -11.18
CA LYS A 122 -10.33 12.97 -12.03
C LYS A 122 -11.34 11.83 -11.95
N THR A 123 -11.72 11.41 -10.74
CA THR A 123 -12.73 10.36 -10.54
C THR A 123 -14.06 10.77 -11.17
N TRP A 124 -14.45 12.03 -11.01
CA TRP A 124 -15.65 12.55 -11.64
C TRP A 124 -15.54 12.55 -13.18
N TYR A 125 -14.40 12.99 -13.72
CA TYR A 125 -14.13 12.99 -15.15
C TYR A 125 -14.25 11.58 -15.75
N ASP A 126 -13.65 10.57 -15.10
CA ASP A 126 -13.68 9.18 -15.58
C ASP A 126 -15.15 8.70 -15.73
N LYS A 127 -16.01 9.00 -14.74
CA LYS A 127 -17.45 8.68 -14.79
C LYS A 127 -18.16 9.42 -15.92
N ALA A 128 -17.92 10.72 -16.04
CA ALA A 128 -18.57 11.58 -17.04
C ALA A 128 -18.13 11.26 -18.47
N ALA A 129 -16.86 10.95 -18.69
CA ALA A 129 -16.34 10.52 -19.98
C ALA A 129 -16.94 9.17 -20.39
N LEU A 130 -17.04 8.22 -19.45
CA LEU A 130 -17.68 6.94 -19.67
C LEU A 130 -19.17 7.10 -20.00
N ALA A 131 -19.92 7.88 -19.21
CA ALA A 131 -21.34 8.14 -19.44
C ALA A 131 -21.59 8.75 -20.82
N LYS A 132 -20.72 9.68 -21.27
CA LYS A 132 -20.77 10.24 -22.63
C LYS A 132 -20.55 9.20 -23.72
N SER A 133 -19.61 8.28 -23.53
CA SER A 133 -19.38 7.20 -24.48
C SER A 133 -20.57 6.24 -24.53
N VAL A 134 -21.19 5.92 -23.39
CA VAL A 134 -22.42 5.12 -23.32
C VAL A 134 -23.56 5.79 -24.05
N GLU A 135 -23.82 7.07 -23.78
CA GLU A 135 -24.86 7.87 -24.45
C GLU A 135 -24.64 7.90 -25.98
N LYS A 136 -23.41 8.22 -26.41
CA LYS A 136 -23.06 8.32 -27.83
C LYS A 136 -23.26 7.00 -28.58
N LEU A 137 -22.94 5.87 -27.95
CA LEU A 137 -22.97 4.54 -28.58
C LEU A 137 -24.15 3.68 -28.12
N LEU A 138 -25.14 4.26 -27.45
CA LEU A 138 -26.30 3.54 -26.92
C LEU A 138 -26.99 2.65 -27.96
N PRO A 139 -27.28 3.10 -29.20
CA PRO A 139 -27.95 2.25 -30.20
C PRO A 139 -27.13 1.01 -30.56
N ILE A 140 -25.81 1.11 -30.50
CA ILE A 140 -24.89 -0.01 -30.77
C ILE A 140 -24.82 -0.91 -29.54
N LEU A 141 -24.70 -0.35 -28.34
CA LEU A 141 -24.66 -1.11 -27.08
C LEU A 141 -25.92 -1.96 -26.89
N GLN A 142 -27.09 -1.48 -27.31
CA GLN A 142 -28.36 -2.22 -27.29
C GLN A 142 -28.34 -3.53 -28.09
N SER A 143 -27.47 -3.62 -29.11
CA SER A 143 -27.31 -4.82 -29.93
C SER A 143 -26.35 -5.85 -29.34
N ILE A 144 -25.60 -5.49 -28.29
CA ILE A 144 -24.62 -6.39 -27.66
C ILE A 144 -25.35 -7.35 -26.71
N PRO A 145 -25.05 -8.66 -26.74
CA PRO A 145 -25.59 -9.62 -25.80
C PRO A 145 -25.31 -9.24 -24.34
N ASN A 146 -26.27 -9.46 -23.44
CA ASN A 146 -26.18 -9.18 -21.99
C ASN A 146 -26.08 -7.68 -21.62
N SER A 147 -26.42 -6.78 -22.54
CA SER A 147 -26.41 -5.33 -22.30
C SER A 147 -27.62 -4.84 -21.49
N GLU A 148 -28.62 -5.68 -21.19
CA GLU A 148 -29.93 -5.25 -20.68
C GLU A 148 -29.81 -4.46 -19.37
N ARG A 149 -28.87 -4.83 -18.50
CA ARG A 149 -28.64 -4.11 -17.23
C ARG A 149 -28.02 -2.72 -17.45
N LEU A 150 -27.10 -2.61 -18.40
CA LEU A 150 -26.49 -1.33 -18.76
C LEU A 150 -27.53 -0.40 -19.38
N ILE A 151 -28.35 -0.93 -20.29
CA ILE A 151 -29.44 -0.19 -20.93
C ILE A 151 -30.51 0.23 -19.91
N ALA A 152 -30.95 -0.68 -19.04
CA ALA A 152 -31.93 -0.36 -17.99
C ALA A 152 -31.43 0.74 -17.04
N GLN A 153 -30.15 0.71 -16.67
CA GLN A 153 -29.55 1.78 -15.86
C GLN A 153 -29.53 3.10 -16.63
N TYR A 154 -29.15 3.08 -17.90
CA TYR A 154 -29.15 4.28 -18.74
C TYR A 154 -30.56 4.89 -18.88
N ASP A 155 -31.57 4.07 -19.15
CA ASP A 155 -32.95 4.52 -19.33
C ASP A 155 -33.54 5.09 -18.02
N TYR A 156 -33.26 4.45 -16.87
CA TYR A 156 -33.67 4.95 -15.56
C TYR A 156 -33.09 6.33 -15.27
N VAL A 157 -31.80 6.51 -15.60
CA VAL A 157 -31.04 7.72 -15.32
C VAL A 157 -31.51 8.85 -16.23
N ASN A 158 -31.72 8.59 -17.51
CA ASN A 158 -32.13 9.60 -18.48
C ASN A 158 -33.66 9.79 -18.56
N ALA A 159 -34.42 9.25 -17.62
CA ALA A 159 -35.87 9.46 -17.56
C ALA A 159 -36.22 10.95 -17.36
N PRO A 160 -37.24 11.49 -18.07
CA PRO A 160 -37.55 12.93 -18.07
C PRO A 160 -37.83 13.53 -16.68
N ASP A 161 -38.39 12.74 -15.77
CA ASP A 161 -38.84 13.18 -14.45
C ASP A 161 -37.77 13.01 -13.36
N LEU A 162 -36.59 12.48 -13.70
CA LEU A 162 -35.55 12.17 -12.71
C LEU A 162 -34.59 13.36 -12.51
N ASN A 163 -34.68 13.98 -11.33
CA ASN A 163 -33.69 14.94 -10.84
C ASN A 163 -32.41 14.22 -10.40
N ILE A 164 -31.62 13.77 -11.38
CA ILE A 164 -30.31 13.16 -11.10
C ILE A 164 -29.40 14.18 -10.42
N THR A 165 -28.87 13.78 -9.26
CA THR A 165 -27.93 14.57 -8.47
C THR A 165 -26.48 14.17 -8.69
N THR A 166 -26.21 13.08 -9.42
CA THR A 166 -24.88 12.48 -9.57
C THR A 166 -24.64 11.92 -10.97
N VAL A 167 -23.42 12.04 -11.50
CA VAL A 167 -23.07 11.32 -12.73
C VAL A 167 -22.93 9.82 -12.46
N VAL A 168 -23.57 9.01 -13.29
CA VAL A 168 -23.61 7.55 -13.12
C VAL A 168 -22.27 6.96 -13.51
N ASP A 169 -21.79 6.07 -12.66
CA ASP A 169 -20.62 5.24 -12.93
C ASP A 169 -21.08 3.92 -13.56
N TYR A 170 -20.73 3.71 -14.83
CA TYR A 170 -21.06 2.49 -15.57
C TYR A 170 -19.95 1.43 -15.48
N THR A 171 -18.87 1.65 -14.72
CA THR A 171 -17.69 0.77 -14.68
C THR A 171 -18.07 -0.68 -14.33
N ASP A 172 -18.81 -0.88 -13.24
CA ASP A 172 -19.23 -2.22 -12.80
C ASP A 172 -20.15 -2.91 -13.82
N LEU A 173 -20.97 -2.14 -14.53
CA LEU A 173 -21.89 -2.68 -15.55
C LEU A 173 -21.12 -3.12 -16.80
N LEU A 174 -20.08 -2.38 -17.19
CA LEU A 174 -19.16 -2.81 -18.24
C LEU A 174 -18.36 -4.04 -17.83
N ASP A 175 -17.85 -4.11 -16.60
CA ASP A 175 -17.13 -5.28 -16.11
C ASP A 175 -18.01 -6.53 -16.17
N ILE A 176 -19.30 -6.41 -15.82
CA ILE A 176 -20.27 -7.50 -15.97
C ILE A 176 -20.48 -7.86 -17.45
N LEU A 177 -20.63 -6.86 -18.32
CA LEU A 177 -20.85 -7.05 -19.75
C LEU A 177 -19.69 -7.83 -20.38
N TRP A 178 -18.46 -7.58 -19.96
CA TRP A 178 -17.25 -8.20 -20.51
C TRP A 178 -16.82 -9.49 -19.79
N LYS A 179 -17.42 -9.82 -18.64
CA LYS A 179 -16.98 -10.92 -17.76
C LYS A 179 -16.92 -12.30 -18.42
N ASN A 180 -17.81 -12.58 -19.38
CA ASN A 180 -17.97 -13.90 -19.97
C ASN A 180 -17.27 -14.06 -21.34
N LEU A 181 -16.44 -13.10 -21.73
CA LEU A 181 -15.68 -13.21 -22.97
C LEU A 181 -14.66 -14.37 -22.86
N PRO A 182 -14.53 -15.24 -23.87
CA PRO A 182 -13.73 -16.46 -23.79
C PRO A 182 -12.22 -16.16 -23.94
N THR A 183 -11.65 -15.39 -23.02
CA THR A 183 -10.27 -14.88 -23.09
C THR A 183 -9.21 -15.92 -22.71
N ASP A 184 -9.58 -17.09 -22.19
CA ASP A 184 -8.64 -18.12 -21.72
C ASP A 184 -7.62 -18.54 -22.80
N THR A 185 -8.09 -18.66 -24.04
CA THR A 185 -7.21 -19.01 -25.18
C THR A 185 -6.22 -17.90 -25.49
N ILE A 186 -6.64 -16.63 -25.38
CA ILE A 186 -5.74 -15.47 -25.52
C ILE A 186 -4.67 -15.54 -24.42
N TYR A 187 -5.04 -15.72 -23.16
CA TYR A 187 -4.09 -15.81 -22.05
C TYR A 187 -3.04 -16.93 -22.25
N LYS A 188 -3.47 -18.10 -22.72
CA LYS A 188 -2.57 -19.23 -23.02
C LYS A 188 -1.60 -18.88 -24.14
N LYS A 189 -2.09 -18.32 -25.25
CA LYS A 189 -1.28 -17.94 -26.41
C LYS A 189 -0.27 -16.84 -26.08
N VAL A 190 -0.70 -15.78 -25.39
CA VAL A 190 0.16 -14.67 -24.97
C VAL A 190 1.26 -15.12 -24.01
N SER A 191 0.99 -16.13 -23.18
CA SER A 191 1.95 -16.67 -22.22
C SER A 191 2.91 -17.72 -22.82
N SER A 192 2.66 -18.18 -24.04
CA SER A 192 3.49 -19.16 -24.74
C SER A 192 4.64 -18.48 -25.48
N THR A 193 5.84 -19.06 -25.41
CA THR A 193 7.01 -18.58 -26.16
C THR A 193 6.99 -18.99 -27.64
N ASN A 194 6.11 -19.91 -28.02
CA ASN A 194 6.08 -20.50 -29.36
C ASN A 194 4.94 -19.96 -30.24
N THR A 195 4.15 -19.01 -29.75
CA THR A 195 3.02 -18.45 -30.49
C THR A 195 3.43 -17.16 -31.18
N SER A 196 3.21 -17.06 -32.49
CA SER A 196 3.55 -15.87 -33.26
C SER A 196 2.65 -14.68 -32.92
N ALA A 197 3.15 -13.45 -33.11
CA ALA A 197 2.38 -12.23 -32.85
C ALA A 197 1.07 -12.17 -33.67
N VAL A 198 1.09 -12.70 -34.90
CA VAL A 198 -0.06 -12.80 -35.81
C VAL A 198 -1.09 -13.80 -35.27
N GLU A 199 -0.67 -14.95 -34.75
CA GLU A 199 -1.58 -15.93 -34.15
C GLU A 199 -2.27 -15.40 -32.89
N ILE A 200 -1.56 -14.62 -32.07
CA ILE A 200 -2.12 -13.93 -30.91
C ILE A 200 -3.17 -12.90 -31.38
N PHE A 201 -2.82 -12.06 -32.36
CA PHE A 201 -3.70 -11.03 -32.90
C PHE A 201 -4.97 -11.64 -33.52
N ASN A 202 -4.86 -12.68 -34.34
CA ASN A 202 -5.99 -13.36 -34.93
C ASN A 202 -6.91 -14.00 -33.87
N GLU A 203 -6.34 -14.51 -32.76
CA GLU A 203 -7.14 -15.02 -31.65
C GLU A 203 -7.93 -13.91 -30.95
N ILE A 204 -7.33 -12.73 -30.80
CA ILE A 204 -8.01 -11.55 -30.27
C ILE A 204 -9.16 -11.17 -31.21
N GLU A 205 -8.90 -10.98 -32.50
CA GLU A 205 -9.97 -10.64 -33.46
C GLU A 205 -11.10 -11.67 -33.47
N ARG A 206 -10.77 -12.97 -33.42
CA ARG A 206 -11.76 -14.04 -33.32
C ARG A 206 -12.61 -13.93 -32.05
N THR A 207 -11.98 -13.70 -30.90
CA THR A 207 -12.64 -13.65 -29.59
C THR A 207 -13.59 -12.46 -29.46
N PHE A 208 -13.22 -11.32 -30.05
CA PHE A 208 -13.99 -10.09 -29.98
C PHE A 208 -14.85 -9.83 -31.24
N SER A 209 -14.95 -10.79 -32.15
CA SER A 209 -15.63 -10.64 -33.46
C SER A 209 -17.12 -10.27 -33.37
N GLU A 210 -17.79 -10.65 -32.28
CA GLU A 210 -19.21 -10.34 -32.04
C GLU A 210 -19.42 -8.93 -31.47
N ILE A 211 -18.35 -8.25 -31.04
CA ILE A 211 -18.42 -6.88 -30.50
C ILE A 211 -18.25 -5.88 -31.65
N PRO A 212 -19.18 -4.92 -31.82
CA PRO A 212 -19.09 -3.91 -32.86
C PRO A 212 -17.78 -3.11 -32.82
N TYR A 213 -17.25 -2.81 -34.01
CA TYR A 213 -15.99 -2.07 -34.17
C TYR A 213 -15.97 -0.76 -33.38
N ASP A 214 -17.05 0.03 -33.42
CA ASP A 214 -17.13 1.32 -32.73
C ASP A 214 -17.01 1.21 -31.20
N VAL A 215 -17.39 0.06 -30.63
CA VAL A 215 -17.23 -0.21 -29.19
C VAL A 215 -15.82 -0.69 -28.88
N LEU A 216 -15.26 -1.55 -29.74
CA LEU A 216 -13.86 -2.00 -29.63
C LEU A 216 -12.86 -0.85 -29.84
N ASN A 217 -13.20 0.12 -30.69
CA ASN A 217 -12.42 1.30 -31.02
C ASN A 217 -12.78 2.51 -30.12
N ASN A 218 -13.29 2.29 -28.90
CA ASN A 218 -13.58 3.38 -27.95
C ASN A 218 -12.75 3.21 -26.68
N ASN A 219 -11.85 4.16 -26.39
CA ASN A 219 -10.95 4.06 -25.23
C ASN A 219 -11.63 4.00 -23.85
N GLN A 220 -12.90 4.43 -23.71
CA GLN A 220 -13.63 4.37 -22.44
C GLN A 220 -14.43 3.06 -22.27
N LEU A 221 -14.93 2.48 -23.37
CA LEU A 221 -15.81 1.30 -23.32
C LEU A 221 -15.09 -0.02 -23.62
N SER A 222 -14.01 0.04 -24.39
CA SER A 222 -13.45 -1.14 -25.04
C SER A 222 -12.85 -2.13 -24.05
N PRO A 223 -13.22 -3.43 -24.14
CA PRO A 223 -12.57 -4.48 -23.37
C PRO A 223 -11.12 -4.73 -23.82
N LEU A 224 -10.69 -4.20 -24.97
CA LEU A 224 -9.34 -4.36 -25.50
C LEU A 224 -8.27 -3.64 -24.66
N ASN A 225 -8.64 -2.66 -23.82
CA ASN A 225 -7.70 -2.02 -22.89
C ASN A 225 -7.09 -3.04 -21.91
N SER A 226 -7.87 -4.00 -21.43
CA SER A 226 -7.39 -5.10 -20.59
C SER A 226 -6.47 -6.05 -21.36
N ILE A 227 -6.71 -6.24 -22.66
CA ILE A 227 -5.85 -7.03 -23.54
C ILE A 227 -4.54 -6.30 -23.81
N LEU A 228 -4.55 -4.99 -24.06
CA LEU A 228 -3.33 -4.18 -24.20
C LEU A 228 -2.46 -4.26 -22.93
N ASN A 229 -3.08 -4.18 -21.75
CA ASN A 229 -2.38 -4.38 -20.47
C ASN A 229 -1.74 -5.77 -20.38
N LEU A 230 -2.48 -6.81 -20.76
CA LEU A 230 -1.98 -8.19 -20.79
C LEU A 230 -0.79 -8.35 -21.75
N LEU A 231 -0.92 -7.84 -22.98
CA LEU A 231 0.13 -7.91 -24.00
C LEU A 231 1.38 -7.16 -23.55
N LEU A 232 1.25 -5.96 -22.98
CA LEU A 232 2.37 -5.24 -22.41
C LEU A 232 3.02 -6.05 -21.28
N THR A 233 2.23 -6.52 -20.31
CA THR A 233 2.73 -7.30 -19.16
C THR A 233 3.52 -8.54 -19.59
N LYS A 234 3.12 -9.16 -20.71
CA LYS A 234 3.77 -10.34 -21.27
C LYS A 234 4.79 -10.03 -22.36
N GLN A 235 5.11 -8.75 -22.56
CA GLN A 235 6.04 -8.23 -23.56
C GLN A 235 5.71 -8.66 -25.01
N GLN A 236 4.44 -8.94 -25.31
CA GLN A 236 3.94 -9.26 -26.65
C GLN A 236 3.64 -7.99 -27.45
N LEU A 237 4.65 -7.14 -27.62
CA LEU A 237 4.49 -5.78 -28.17
C LEU A 237 4.06 -5.74 -29.63
N GLN A 238 4.54 -6.67 -30.47
CA GLN A 238 4.12 -6.72 -31.87
C GLN A 238 2.59 -6.94 -32.01
N SER A 239 2.01 -7.83 -31.21
CA SER A 239 0.56 -8.01 -31.18
C SER A 239 -0.17 -6.77 -30.63
N ALA A 240 0.41 -6.07 -29.66
CA ALA A 240 -0.16 -4.82 -29.13
C ALA A 240 -0.14 -3.70 -30.18
N ILE A 241 0.93 -3.61 -30.97
CA ILE A 241 1.08 -2.69 -32.10
C ILE A 241 0.03 -2.99 -33.17
N MET A 242 -0.13 -4.26 -33.57
CA MET A 242 -1.17 -4.67 -34.52
C MET A 242 -2.57 -4.32 -34.01
N LEU A 243 -2.82 -4.48 -32.71
CA LEU A 243 -4.09 -4.13 -32.08
C LEU A 243 -4.37 -2.62 -32.15
N LEU A 244 -3.39 -1.78 -31.84
CA LEU A 244 -3.53 -0.32 -31.93
C LEU A 244 -3.61 0.18 -33.38
N GLN A 245 -3.00 -0.52 -34.34
CA GLN A 245 -3.18 -0.22 -35.77
C GLN A 245 -4.59 -0.55 -36.26
N ARG A 246 -5.19 -1.62 -35.73
CA ARG A 246 -6.57 -2.03 -36.06
C ARG A 246 -7.62 -1.13 -35.40
N TYR A 247 -7.37 -0.71 -34.16
CA TYR A 247 -8.27 0.10 -33.34
C TYR A 247 -7.56 1.40 -32.89
N PRO A 248 -7.37 2.38 -33.80
CA PRO A 248 -6.57 3.58 -33.54
C PRO A 248 -7.18 4.52 -32.49
N ASP A 249 -8.48 4.50 -32.27
CA ASP A 249 -9.15 5.37 -31.28
C ASP A 249 -9.07 4.79 -29.84
N LEU A 250 -8.34 3.68 -29.65
CA LEU A 250 -7.81 3.27 -28.34
C LEU A 250 -6.68 4.17 -27.86
N LYS A 251 -6.18 5.09 -28.71
CA LYS A 251 -5.20 6.12 -28.34
C LYS A 251 -5.66 6.87 -27.07
N LEU A 252 -4.70 7.17 -26.21
CA LEU A 252 -4.94 7.94 -25.00
C LEU A 252 -5.41 9.35 -25.36
N SER A 253 -6.42 9.86 -24.64
CA SER A 253 -6.86 11.24 -24.80
C SER A 253 -5.80 12.22 -24.29
N ASP A 254 -5.70 13.41 -24.90
CA ASP A 254 -4.83 14.49 -24.40
C ASP A 254 -5.43 15.24 -23.20
N VAL A 255 -6.61 14.84 -22.71
CA VAL A 255 -7.24 15.46 -21.55
C VAL A 255 -6.43 15.18 -20.28
N SER A 256 -6.22 16.21 -19.46
CA SER A 256 -5.39 16.20 -18.24
C SER A 256 -5.88 15.27 -17.14
N PHE A 257 -7.12 14.79 -17.20
CA PHE A 257 -7.70 13.84 -16.24
C PHE A 257 -7.66 12.39 -16.75
N ASP A 258 -7.58 12.18 -18.06
CA ASP A 258 -7.53 10.85 -18.68
C ASP A 258 -6.10 10.29 -18.66
N ASN A 259 -5.66 9.85 -17.48
CA ASN A 259 -4.31 9.28 -17.28
C ASN A 259 -4.34 7.85 -16.74
N LYS A 260 -5.51 7.24 -16.51
CA LYS A 260 -5.61 5.94 -15.84
C LYS A 260 -4.80 4.86 -16.56
N LEU A 261 -5.00 4.73 -17.88
CA LEU A 261 -4.28 3.77 -18.70
C LEU A 261 -2.78 4.10 -18.83
N ALA A 262 -2.44 5.37 -19.05
CA ALA A 262 -1.05 5.85 -19.09
C ALA A 262 -0.27 5.44 -17.83
N LEU A 263 -0.82 5.74 -16.66
CA LEU A 263 -0.22 5.40 -15.36
C LEU A 263 -0.12 3.89 -15.15
N ASN A 264 -1.11 3.12 -15.62
CA ASN A 264 -1.06 1.66 -15.56
C ASN A 264 0.08 1.08 -16.40
N PHE A 265 0.24 1.54 -17.65
CA PHE A 265 1.33 1.10 -18.52
C PHE A 265 2.71 1.48 -17.95
N LEU A 266 2.88 2.70 -17.43
CA LEU A 266 4.12 3.10 -16.77
C LEU A 266 4.40 2.27 -15.52
N THR A 267 3.36 1.90 -14.77
CA THR A 267 3.48 1.00 -13.60
C THR A 267 3.93 -0.40 -14.00
N ILE A 268 3.42 -0.95 -15.10
CA ILE A 268 3.84 -2.25 -15.65
C ILE A 268 5.31 -2.19 -16.05
N ILE A 269 5.72 -1.17 -16.82
CA ILE A 269 7.10 -0.98 -17.28
C ILE A 269 8.06 -0.79 -16.09
N GLY A 270 7.63 -0.07 -15.06
CA GLY A 270 8.41 0.14 -13.84
C GLY A 270 8.44 -1.05 -12.88
N GLY A 271 7.78 -2.17 -13.22
CA GLY A 271 7.90 -3.43 -12.50
C GLY A 271 9.35 -3.93 -12.49
N GLU A 272 9.78 -4.56 -11.40
CA GLU A 272 11.16 -5.05 -11.27
C GLU A 272 11.52 -6.04 -12.40
N ASP A 273 10.58 -6.94 -12.75
CA ASP A 273 10.76 -7.99 -13.77
C ASP A 273 10.52 -7.54 -15.22
N TYR A 274 10.28 -6.25 -15.46
CA TYR A 274 10.01 -5.74 -16.81
C TYR A 274 11.30 -5.18 -17.43
N GLU A 275 11.79 -5.82 -18.50
CA GLU A 275 12.98 -5.38 -19.23
C GLU A 275 12.61 -4.87 -20.62
N ILE A 276 13.22 -3.77 -21.04
CA ILE A 276 13.03 -3.22 -22.38
C ILE A 276 14.04 -3.92 -23.30
N THR A 277 13.62 -5.04 -23.89
CA THR A 277 14.49 -5.85 -24.77
C THR A 277 14.57 -5.29 -26.20
N ASN A 278 13.53 -4.61 -26.66
CA ASN A 278 13.46 -3.97 -27.98
C ASN A 278 12.95 -2.52 -27.86
N PRO A 279 13.85 -1.53 -27.73
CA PRO A 279 13.48 -0.12 -27.60
C PRO A 279 12.68 0.41 -28.80
N THR A 280 12.95 -0.08 -30.01
CA THR A 280 12.26 0.36 -31.23
C THR A 280 10.79 -0.04 -31.21
N GLU A 281 10.48 -1.29 -30.86
CA GLU A 281 9.09 -1.75 -30.71
C GLU A 281 8.36 -1.03 -29.57
N HIS A 282 9.03 -0.81 -28.43
CA HIS A 282 8.47 -0.03 -27.34
C HIS A 282 8.12 1.39 -27.79
N LYS A 283 9.04 2.06 -28.50
CA LYS A 283 8.81 3.40 -29.01
C LYS A 283 7.63 3.45 -29.97
N LEU A 284 7.52 2.47 -30.88
CA LEU A 284 6.40 2.39 -31.81
C LEU A 284 5.07 2.15 -31.09
N PHE A 285 5.02 1.19 -30.15
CA PHE A 285 3.85 0.93 -29.32
C PHE A 285 3.40 2.20 -28.57
N LEU A 286 4.32 2.88 -27.89
CA LEU A 286 4.02 4.09 -27.12
C LEU A 286 3.62 5.28 -28.01
N THR A 287 4.12 5.33 -29.24
CA THR A 287 3.71 6.32 -30.24
C THR A 287 2.26 6.08 -30.66
N LEU A 288 1.92 4.85 -31.04
CA LEU A 288 0.55 4.48 -31.45
C LEU A 288 -0.46 4.66 -30.31
N LEU A 289 -0.05 4.38 -29.08
CA LEU A 289 -0.84 4.61 -27.89
C LEU A 289 -1.06 6.12 -27.60
N GLY A 290 -0.22 7.00 -28.17
CA GLY A 290 -0.26 8.44 -27.95
C GLY A 290 0.47 8.91 -26.68
N LEU A 291 1.18 8.02 -25.99
CA LEU A 291 1.81 8.35 -24.71
C LEU A 291 2.99 9.33 -24.87
N LEU A 292 3.70 9.30 -26.00
CA LEU A 292 4.84 10.20 -26.25
C LEU A 292 4.44 11.66 -26.49
N GLU A 293 3.22 11.88 -26.97
CA GLU A 293 2.69 13.21 -27.30
C GLU A 293 1.98 13.85 -26.11
N LYS A 294 1.42 13.01 -25.23
CA LYS A 294 0.64 13.39 -24.06
C LYS A 294 1.51 13.90 -22.90
N GLN A 295 1.00 14.90 -22.19
CA GLN A 295 1.47 15.22 -20.84
C GLN A 295 0.71 14.34 -19.83
N VAL A 296 1.43 13.47 -19.13
CA VAL A 296 0.87 12.54 -18.15
C VAL A 296 0.83 13.22 -16.79
N PHE A 297 -0.37 13.57 -16.36
CA PHE A 297 -0.60 14.20 -15.07
C PHE A 297 -0.67 13.15 -13.96
N TYR A 298 0.05 13.38 -12.88
CA TYR A 298 0.32 12.37 -11.87
C TYR A 298 0.43 12.96 -10.46
N GLN A 299 -0.27 12.38 -9.50
CA GLN A 299 -0.11 12.71 -8.08
C GLN A 299 0.82 11.69 -7.43
N LYS A 300 1.92 12.15 -6.84
CA LYS A 300 2.87 11.25 -6.16
C LYS A 300 2.26 10.75 -4.86
N ILE A 301 2.26 9.43 -4.67
CA ILE A 301 1.77 8.75 -3.47
C ILE A 301 2.91 7.91 -2.91
N THR A 302 3.35 8.27 -1.70
CA THR A 302 4.36 7.51 -0.94
C THR A 302 3.75 7.12 0.41
N HIS A 303 3.33 5.86 0.54
CA HIS A 303 2.85 5.26 1.80
C HIS A 303 3.55 3.91 2.04
N PRO A 304 3.82 3.51 3.30
CA PRO A 304 4.51 2.25 3.60
C PRO A 304 3.88 0.98 2.99
N TRP A 305 2.58 1.01 2.71
CA TRP A 305 1.83 -0.14 2.17
C TRP A 305 1.44 0.00 0.69
N PHE A 306 1.51 1.21 0.14
CA PHE A 306 1.19 1.47 -1.25
C PHE A 306 1.96 2.71 -1.72
N SER A 307 2.69 2.56 -2.81
CA SER A 307 3.32 3.68 -3.49
C SER A 307 3.14 3.50 -4.98
N ASN A 308 3.07 4.62 -5.69
CA ASN A 308 3.08 4.63 -7.15
C ASN A 308 4.49 4.92 -7.71
N GLU A 309 5.55 4.66 -6.91
CA GLU A 309 6.95 4.81 -7.33
C GLU A 309 7.31 4.03 -8.60
N LYS A 310 6.59 2.94 -8.88
CA LYS A 310 6.74 2.19 -10.14
C LYS A 310 6.49 3.06 -11.37
N VAL A 311 5.61 4.06 -11.31
CA VAL A 311 5.41 5.00 -12.43
C VAL A 311 6.72 5.72 -12.75
N ASN A 312 7.40 6.27 -11.73
CA ASN A 312 8.67 6.96 -11.90
C ASN A 312 9.78 6.03 -12.39
N LYS A 313 9.85 4.79 -11.86
CA LYS A 313 10.78 3.77 -12.34
C LYS A 313 10.52 3.41 -13.81
N GLY A 314 9.26 3.35 -14.23
CA GLY A 314 8.90 3.09 -15.63
C GLY A 314 9.40 4.20 -16.56
N VAL A 315 9.27 5.45 -16.13
CA VAL A 315 9.80 6.62 -16.87
C VAL A 315 11.32 6.59 -16.93
N GLU A 316 11.99 6.27 -15.82
CA GLU A 316 13.44 6.13 -15.78
C GLU A 316 13.93 5.05 -16.74
N LYS A 317 13.31 3.87 -16.75
CA LYS A 317 13.62 2.78 -17.69
C LYS A 317 13.47 3.23 -19.15
N LEU A 318 12.36 3.88 -19.49
CA LEU A 318 12.13 4.40 -20.84
C LEU A 318 13.15 5.47 -21.22
N ASN A 319 13.47 6.39 -20.31
CA ASN A 319 14.45 7.45 -20.54
C ASN A 319 15.86 6.89 -20.78
N ASN A 320 16.26 5.83 -20.06
CA ASN A 320 17.55 5.16 -20.26
C ASN A 320 17.68 4.56 -21.68
N GLU A 321 16.56 4.17 -22.27
CA GLU A 321 16.46 3.67 -23.65
C GLU A 321 16.21 4.80 -24.68
N GLY A 322 16.31 6.07 -24.28
CA GLY A 322 16.10 7.24 -25.14
C GLY A 322 14.63 7.53 -25.49
N ILE A 323 13.67 6.96 -24.76
CA ILE A 323 12.24 7.16 -24.94
C ILE A 323 11.73 8.11 -23.86
N VAL A 324 11.48 9.36 -24.22
CA VAL A 324 11.12 10.42 -23.25
C VAL A 324 9.60 10.49 -23.05
N ILE A 325 9.16 10.35 -21.79
CA ILE A 325 7.77 10.55 -21.36
C ILE A 325 7.64 11.85 -20.58
N LYS A 326 6.66 12.70 -20.95
CA LYS A 326 6.38 13.95 -20.25
C LYS A 326 5.47 13.68 -19.05
N ILE A 327 6.03 13.71 -17.84
CA ILE A 327 5.26 13.66 -16.58
C ILE A 327 5.15 15.06 -15.98
N VAL A 328 3.95 15.37 -15.48
CA VAL A 328 3.66 16.58 -14.72
C VAL A 328 3.11 16.18 -13.35
N LEU A 329 3.77 16.63 -12.29
CA LEU A 329 3.29 16.44 -10.92
C LEU A 329 2.15 17.41 -10.63
N ILE A 330 1.02 16.89 -10.14
CA ILE A 330 -0.15 17.70 -9.79
C ILE A 330 0.16 18.75 -8.71
N ASP A 331 1.06 18.42 -7.79
CA ASP A 331 1.43 19.31 -6.69
C ASP A 331 2.31 20.50 -7.15
N ASP A 332 2.91 20.40 -8.36
CA ASP A 332 3.80 21.42 -8.92
C ASP A 332 3.06 22.41 -9.86
N ILE A 333 1.76 22.22 -10.09
CA ILE A 333 0.97 23.03 -11.01
C ILE A 333 -0.12 23.80 -10.28
N GLU A 334 -0.29 25.07 -10.68
CA GLU A 334 -1.41 25.87 -10.20
C GLU A 334 -2.73 25.30 -10.71
N LYS A 335 -3.78 25.44 -9.89
CA LYS A 335 -5.13 25.04 -10.28
C LYS A 335 -5.55 25.87 -11.51
N PRO A 336 -6.16 25.24 -12.53
CA PRO A 336 -6.63 25.98 -13.69
C PRO A 336 -7.72 26.96 -13.26
N ASN A 337 -7.74 28.15 -13.86
CA ASN A 337 -8.89 29.04 -13.78
C ASN A 337 -10.01 28.45 -14.65
N PRO A 338 -11.10 27.92 -14.05
CA PRO A 338 -12.07 27.17 -14.82
C PRO A 338 -13.00 28.11 -15.58
N ILE A 339 -13.47 27.66 -16.75
CA ILE A 339 -14.50 28.37 -17.55
C ILE A 339 -15.83 28.45 -16.77
N LEU A 340 -16.06 27.52 -15.85
CA LEU A 340 -17.23 27.42 -14.99
C LEU A 340 -16.80 27.47 -13.51
N GLN A 341 -17.50 28.26 -12.70
CA GLN A 341 -17.36 28.19 -11.25
C GLN A 341 -18.56 27.46 -10.63
N LEU A 342 -18.31 26.45 -9.80
CA LEU A 342 -19.38 25.71 -9.10
C LEU A 342 -20.00 26.53 -7.95
N ASN A 343 -19.40 27.64 -7.53
CA ASN A 343 -19.92 28.53 -6.49
C ASN A 343 -20.37 27.77 -5.23
N ILE A 344 -19.56 26.83 -4.74
CA ILE A 344 -19.86 26.04 -3.53
C ILE A 344 -19.73 26.94 -2.31
N LYS A 345 -20.77 27.03 -1.48
CA LYS A 345 -20.66 27.74 -0.20
C LYS A 345 -19.99 26.78 0.78
N GLU A 346 -18.68 26.93 0.96
CA GLU A 346 -17.91 26.03 1.80
C GLU A 346 -18.40 26.14 3.25
N SER A 347 -19.02 25.08 3.76
CA SER A 347 -19.39 25.00 5.16
C SER A 347 -18.19 24.46 5.92
N VAL A 348 -17.44 25.37 6.56
CA VAL A 348 -16.27 25.03 7.35
C VAL A 348 -16.59 25.04 8.85
N LEU A 349 -15.77 24.34 9.65
CA LEU A 349 -15.77 24.56 11.09
C LEU A 349 -15.46 26.02 11.39
N THR A 350 -16.12 26.59 12.41
CA THR A 350 -15.78 27.92 12.94
C THR A 350 -14.32 27.96 13.38
N ASP A 351 -13.67 29.12 13.39
CA ASP A 351 -12.27 29.26 13.80
C ASP A 351 -11.98 28.64 15.19
N GLU A 352 -12.90 28.80 16.14
CA GLU A 352 -12.82 28.19 17.47
C GLU A 352 -12.82 26.65 17.40
N GLN A 353 -13.78 26.05 16.69
CA GLN A 353 -13.84 24.61 16.45
C GLN A 353 -12.62 24.07 15.69
N GLN A 354 -12.04 24.83 14.75
CA GLN A 354 -10.80 24.43 14.09
C GLN A 354 -9.61 24.45 15.05
N LEU A 355 -9.54 25.47 15.92
CA LEU A 355 -8.52 25.55 16.96
C LEU A 355 -8.63 24.36 17.92
N ASP A 356 -9.84 24.03 18.35
CA ASP A 356 -10.09 22.89 19.25
C ASP A 356 -9.80 21.55 18.59
N LEU A 357 -10.14 21.39 17.31
CA LEU A 357 -9.76 20.19 16.56
C LEU A 357 -8.23 20.07 16.41
N LYS A 358 -7.50 21.17 16.23
CA LYS A 358 -6.02 21.15 16.26
C LYS A 358 -5.51 20.76 17.65
N LYS A 359 -6.11 21.26 18.73
CA LYS A 359 -5.77 20.84 20.10
C LYS A 359 -6.02 19.35 20.29
N CYS A 360 -7.07 18.77 19.70
CA CYS A 360 -7.31 17.32 19.74
C CYS A 360 -6.17 16.49 19.11
N GLN A 361 -5.40 17.05 18.17
CA GLN A 361 -4.25 16.39 17.55
C GLN A 361 -2.93 16.65 18.29
N SER A 362 -2.90 17.65 19.18
CA SER A 362 -1.67 18.09 19.86
C SER A 362 -0.99 16.98 20.67
N THR A 363 -1.73 16.07 21.29
CA THR A 363 -1.17 14.93 22.02
C THR A 363 -0.40 13.99 21.11
N THR A 364 -0.98 13.68 19.95
CA THR A 364 -0.36 12.83 18.94
C THR A 364 0.88 13.50 18.36
N ASP A 365 0.78 14.78 18.00
CA ASP A 365 1.92 15.55 17.48
C ASP A 365 3.04 15.65 18.52
N TRP A 366 2.70 15.82 19.80
CA TRP A 366 3.65 15.87 20.91
C TRP A 366 4.38 14.53 21.14
N LEU A 367 3.68 13.41 20.94
CA LEU A 367 4.28 12.07 20.96
C LEU A 367 5.23 11.89 19.76
N THR A 368 4.78 12.22 18.55
CA THR A 368 5.57 12.06 17.33
C THR A 368 6.82 12.96 17.35
N SER A 369 6.75 14.17 17.92
CA SER A 369 7.92 15.04 18.08
C SER A 369 8.98 14.50 19.06
N ARG A 370 8.66 13.43 19.79
CA ARG A 370 9.53 12.73 20.76
C ARG A 370 9.92 11.33 20.33
N GLU A 371 9.46 10.93 19.16
CA GLU A 371 9.90 9.73 18.48
C GLU A 371 11.12 10.11 17.64
N LEU A 372 12.30 9.73 18.10
CA LEU A 372 13.57 10.09 17.46
C LEU A 372 14.32 8.84 17.01
N THR A 373 14.98 8.91 15.86
CA THR A 373 15.91 7.86 15.41
C THR A 373 17.28 7.99 16.11
N PRO A 374 18.08 6.90 16.19
CA PRO A 374 19.43 6.97 16.73
C PRO A 374 20.29 8.05 16.06
N ASN A 375 20.16 8.22 14.74
CA ASN A 375 20.92 9.21 13.98
C ASN A 375 20.53 10.64 14.37
N GLU A 376 19.24 10.94 14.51
CA GLU A 376 18.77 12.27 14.96
C GLU A 376 19.26 12.58 16.37
N ILE A 377 19.21 11.60 17.28
CA ILE A 377 19.66 11.74 18.67
C ILE A 377 21.15 12.13 18.74
N GLU A 378 22.00 11.60 17.86
CA GLU A 378 23.43 11.92 17.84
C GLU A 378 23.73 13.35 17.37
N THR A 379 22.80 14.00 16.65
CA THR A 379 22.93 15.40 16.22
C THR A 379 22.73 16.40 17.36
N PHE A 380 22.12 16.00 18.49
CA PHE A 380 21.87 16.87 19.64
C PHE A 380 23.03 16.87 20.65
N LYS A 381 23.21 18.01 21.33
CA LYS A 381 24.10 18.14 22.49
C LYS A 381 23.63 17.23 23.61
N ASP A 382 24.57 16.72 24.39
CA ASP A 382 24.28 15.87 25.56
C ASP A 382 23.70 16.71 26.70
N GLN A 383 22.39 16.98 26.62
CA GLN A 383 21.58 17.56 27.68
C GLN A 383 20.97 16.43 28.53
N PRO A 384 20.52 16.68 29.78
CA PRO A 384 19.99 15.64 30.66
C PRO A 384 18.92 14.74 30.00
N PHE A 385 18.02 15.33 29.19
CA PHE A 385 17.02 14.58 28.44
C PHE A 385 17.64 13.69 27.35
N ILE A 386 18.51 14.23 26.50
CA ILE A 386 19.20 13.48 25.44
C ILE A 386 20.11 12.38 26.02
N ALA A 387 20.82 12.67 27.12
CA ALA A 387 21.64 11.69 27.84
C ALA A 387 20.80 10.52 28.38
N LYS A 388 19.59 10.82 28.89
CA LYS A 388 18.61 9.79 29.32
C LYS A 388 18.14 8.92 28.15
N ILE A 389 17.94 9.50 26.97
CA ILE A 389 17.60 8.72 25.76
C ILE A 389 18.79 7.83 25.38
N LYS A 390 20.01 8.36 25.31
CA LYS A 390 21.21 7.60 24.91
C LYS A 390 21.55 6.45 25.86
N SER A 391 21.25 6.58 27.15
CA SER A 391 21.47 5.51 28.14
C SER A 391 20.35 4.46 28.16
N SER A 392 19.23 4.71 27.48
CA SER A 392 18.05 3.85 27.51
C SER A 392 18.26 2.51 26.77
N PRO A 393 17.61 1.43 27.22
CA PRO A 393 17.57 0.16 26.49
C PRO A 393 17.00 0.32 25.07
N GLU A 394 16.03 1.20 24.86
CA GLU A 394 15.44 1.49 23.55
C GLU A 394 16.48 2.01 22.55
N PHE A 395 17.32 2.97 22.97
CA PHE A 395 18.37 3.51 22.12
C PHE A 395 19.43 2.46 21.79
N LYS A 396 19.86 1.67 22.78
CA LYS A 396 20.82 0.58 22.57
C LYS A 396 20.25 -0.46 21.58
N HIS A 397 19.00 -0.85 21.76
CA HIS A 397 18.32 -1.78 20.86
C HIS A 397 18.27 -1.25 19.42
N CYS A 398 17.83 -0.01 19.20
CA CYS A 398 17.76 0.54 17.85
C CYS A 398 19.14 0.81 17.22
N LYS A 399 20.14 1.25 18.01
CA LYS A 399 21.50 1.52 17.51
C LYS A 399 22.23 0.24 17.08
N ASN A 400 21.96 -0.86 17.78
CA ASN A 400 22.58 -2.16 17.48
C ASN A 400 21.84 -2.94 16.40
N LYS A 401 20.61 -2.53 16.06
CA LYS A 401 19.82 -3.16 14.99
C LYS A 401 20.54 -2.94 13.66
N GLN A 402 21.05 -4.02 13.08
CA GLN A 402 21.73 -3.93 11.79
C GLN A 402 20.68 -3.71 10.70
N ALA A 403 20.86 -2.68 9.87
CA ALA A 403 20.10 -2.60 8.64
C ALA A 403 20.42 -3.85 7.81
N LEU A 404 19.40 -4.63 7.43
CA LEU A 404 19.55 -5.76 6.53
C LEU A 404 20.04 -5.25 5.18
N GLN A 405 21.36 -5.16 5.00
CA GLN A 405 22.00 -4.55 3.84
C GLN A 405 21.56 -5.20 2.52
N ASN A 406 21.15 -6.47 2.57
CA ASN A 406 20.73 -7.26 1.42
C ASN A 406 19.21 -7.31 1.20
N LEU A 407 18.39 -6.52 1.92
CA LEU A 407 16.92 -6.62 1.81
C LEU A 407 16.38 -6.49 0.36
N PRO A 408 16.88 -5.58 -0.50
CA PRO A 408 16.45 -5.53 -1.90
C PRO A 408 16.76 -6.83 -2.68
N LEU A 409 17.94 -7.40 -2.45
CA LEU A 409 18.36 -8.65 -3.11
C LEU A 409 17.56 -9.85 -2.60
N ILE A 410 17.34 -9.95 -1.28
CA ILE A 410 16.49 -10.97 -0.65
C ILE A 410 15.08 -10.92 -1.26
N LYS A 411 14.51 -9.72 -1.38
CA LYS A 411 13.17 -9.52 -1.97
C LYS A 411 13.12 -9.95 -3.43
N SER A 412 14.12 -9.57 -4.23
CA SER A 412 14.22 -9.96 -5.63
C SER A 412 14.33 -11.47 -5.79
N GLN A 413 15.21 -12.13 -5.03
CA GLN A 413 15.39 -13.58 -5.09
C GLN A 413 14.14 -14.35 -4.60
N PHE A 414 13.48 -13.88 -3.54
CA PHE A 414 12.21 -14.44 -3.06
C PHE A 414 11.14 -14.36 -4.15
N THR A 415 11.04 -13.22 -4.84
CA THR A 415 10.06 -13.00 -5.92
C THR A 415 10.33 -13.93 -7.10
N ALA A 416 11.60 -14.05 -7.52
CA ALA A 416 12.02 -14.95 -8.59
C ALA A 416 11.71 -16.43 -8.27
N ALA A 417 12.08 -16.89 -7.06
CA ALA A 417 11.78 -18.26 -6.63
C ALA A 417 10.27 -18.53 -6.57
N SER A 418 9.49 -17.60 -6.00
CA SER A 418 8.03 -17.70 -5.95
C SER A 418 7.40 -17.77 -7.35
N LYS A 419 7.95 -17.02 -8.32
CA LYS A 419 7.50 -17.05 -9.71
C LYS A 419 7.75 -18.41 -10.36
N ILE A 420 8.94 -18.99 -10.18
CA ILE A 420 9.30 -20.31 -10.73
C ILE A 420 8.35 -21.38 -10.16
N ILE A 421 8.13 -21.36 -8.84
CA ILE A 421 7.21 -22.30 -8.17
C ILE A 421 5.79 -22.15 -8.75
N ASN A 422 5.26 -20.93 -8.82
CA ASN A 422 3.92 -20.68 -9.34
C ASN A 422 3.77 -21.03 -10.84
N GLN A 423 4.82 -20.81 -11.64
CA GLN A 423 4.86 -21.21 -13.04
C GLN A 423 4.85 -22.73 -13.19
N ALA A 424 5.61 -23.45 -12.36
CA ALA A 424 5.61 -24.91 -12.38
C ALA A 424 4.25 -25.49 -12.00
N ILE A 425 3.61 -24.94 -10.96
CA ILE A 425 2.22 -25.27 -10.57
C ILE A 425 1.27 -25.09 -11.76
N GLY A 426 1.34 -23.94 -12.44
CA GLY A 426 0.49 -23.63 -13.59
C GLY A 426 0.76 -24.53 -14.80
N ASN A 427 2.03 -24.78 -15.13
CA ASN A 427 2.43 -25.56 -16.30
C ASN A 427 2.14 -27.05 -16.14
N GLN A 428 2.32 -27.59 -14.94
CA GLN A 428 2.09 -29.01 -14.64
C GLN A 428 0.63 -29.28 -14.20
N ASN A 429 -0.19 -28.23 -14.05
CA ASN A 429 -1.55 -28.31 -13.52
C ASN A 429 -1.62 -29.10 -12.19
N THR A 430 -0.62 -28.89 -11.34
CA THR A 430 -0.46 -29.55 -10.04
C THR A 430 -0.76 -28.58 -8.91
N SER A 431 -0.81 -29.05 -7.67
CA SER A 431 -0.85 -28.20 -6.47
C SER A 431 0.55 -28.04 -5.89
N LEU A 432 0.77 -27.03 -5.03
CA LEU A 432 2.06 -26.86 -4.34
C LEU A 432 2.45 -28.12 -3.56
N GLN A 433 1.47 -28.86 -3.02
CA GLN A 433 1.70 -30.04 -2.17
C GLN A 433 2.13 -31.28 -2.95
N GLU A 434 1.71 -31.36 -4.19
CA GLU A 434 2.03 -32.43 -5.14
C GLU A 434 3.25 -32.09 -5.99
N LEU A 435 3.69 -30.82 -5.99
CA LEU A 435 4.86 -30.37 -6.71
C LEU A 435 6.15 -30.89 -6.05
N ASP A 436 6.98 -31.55 -6.85
CA ASP A 436 8.32 -31.93 -6.42
C ASP A 436 9.27 -30.73 -6.54
N LEU A 437 9.53 -30.09 -5.40
CA LEU A 437 10.44 -28.94 -5.33
C LEU A 437 11.88 -29.28 -5.73
N GLU A 438 12.31 -30.54 -5.66
CA GLU A 438 13.66 -30.98 -6.06
C GLU A 438 13.86 -30.88 -7.58
N THR A 439 12.77 -30.89 -8.35
CA THR A 439 12.81 -30.78 -9.81
C THR A 439 12.83 -29.35 -10.33
N LEU A 440 12.68 -28.36 -9.45
CA LEU A 440 12.65 -26.95 -9.82
C LEU A 440 14.07 -26.39 -9.89
N ASP A 441 14.40 -25.75 -11.00
CA ASP A 441 15.64 -24.99 -11.15
C ASP A 441 15.53 -23.64 -10.42
N LEU A 442 15.67 -23.67 -9.10
CA LEU A 442 15.69 -22.47 -8.28
C LEU A 442 17.05 -21.77 -8.41
N PRO A 443 17.08 -20.43 -8.55
CA PRO A 443 18.33 -19.69 -8.63
C PRO A 443 19.14 -19.87 -7.34
N ALA A 444 20.46 -19.61 -7.40
CA ALA A 444 21.29 -19.63 -6.20
C ALA A 444 20.80 -18.59 -5.17
N LEU A 445 20.09 -19.07 -4.14
CA LEU A 445 19.48 -18.24 -3.11
C LEU A 445 20.44 -17.94 -1.97
N LEU A 446 20.40 -16.71 -1.46
CA LEU A 446 21.03 -16.34 -0.21
C LEU A 446 20.46 -17.17 0.96
N PRO A 447 21.26 -17.48 2.00
CA PRO A 447 20.80 -18.19 3.20
C PRO A 447 19.55 -17.55 3.86
N GLU A 448 19.48 -16.23 3.87
CA GLU A 448 18.37 -15.43 4.36
C GLU A 448 17.10 -15.69 3.54
N THR A 449 17.23 -15.66 2.21
CA THR A 449 16.12 -15.96 1.28
C THR A 449 15.61 -17.38 1.48
N LYS A 450 16.51 -18.36 1.64
CA LYS A 450 16.15 -19.75 1.94
C LYS A 450 15.38 -19.88 3.26
N SER A 451 15.78 -19.13 4.28
CA SER A 451 15.11 -19.13 5.59
C SER A 451 13.69 -18.58 5.50
N ILE A 452 13.49 -17.50 4.75
CA ILE A 452 12.16 -16.91 4.51
C ILE A 452 11.27 -17.86 3.72
N LEU A 453 11.78 -18.42 2.61
CA LEU A 453 11.02 -19.37 1.80
C LEU A 453 10.64 -20.62 2.60
N ALA A 454 11.53 -21.14 3.45
CA ALA A 454 11.22 -22.29 4.30
C ALA A 454 10.03 -22.03 5.23
N VAL A 455 9.92 -20.82 5.81
CA VAL A 455 8.77 -20.45 6.67
C VAL A 455 7.50 -20.26 5.85
N ILE A 456 7.58 -19.59 4.70
CA ILE A 456 6.43 -19.28 3.85
C ILE A 456 5.86 -20.54 3.19
N ILE A 457 6.70 -21.42 2.65
CA ILE A 457 6.23 -22.66 2.02
C ILE A 457 5.73 -23.64 3.09
N ALA A 458 6.34 -23.70 4.28
CA ALA A 458 5.82 -24.49 5.39
C ALA A 458 4.41 -24.05 5.80
N ARG A 459 4.15 -22.72 5.85
CA ARG A 459 2.80 -22.17 6.07
C ARG A 459 1.80 -22.71 5.03
N ASP A 460 2.19 -22.72 3.76
CA ASP A 460 1.30 -23.18 2.67
C ASP A 460 1.08 -24.70 2.69
N TYR A 461 2.09 -25.48 3.10
CA TYR A 461 1.92 -26.91 3.31
C TYR A 461 1.02 -27.24 4.50
N LEU A 462 1.07 -26.47 5.58
CA LEU A 462 0.19 -26.66 6.74
C LEU A 462 -1.30 -26.43 6.41
N GLN A 463 -1.64 -25.80 5.28
CA GLN A 463 -3.02 -25.71 4.79
C GLN A 463 -3.51 -27.03 4.18
N ALA A 464 -2.61 -27.90 3.72
CA ALA A 464 -2.98 -29.19 3.17
C ALA A 464 -3.09 -30.23 4.27
N THR A 465 -4.25 -30.85 4.37
CA THR A 465 -4.51 -31.92 5.34
C THR A 465 -3.81 -33.25 4.99
N SER A 466 -3.06 -33.31 3.88
CA SER A 466 -2.43 -34.52 3.35
C SER A 466 -1.00 -34.75 3.82
N LEU A 467 -0.35 -33.76 4.45
CA LEU A 467 1.03 -33.84 4.92
C LEU A 467 1.09 -33.60 6.43
N ASN A 468 1.90 -34.39 7.14
CA ASN A 468 2.19 -34.12 8.55
C ASN A 468 3.40 -33.18 8.72
N GLU A 469 3.57 -32.65 9.93
CA GLU A 469 4.62 -31.67 10.26
C GLU A 469 6.05 -32.16 9.96
N GLN A 470 6.36 -33.44 10.21
CA GLN A 470 7.69 -33.99 9.94
C GLN A 470 7.96 -34.16 8.45
N GLU A 471 6.95 -34.57 7.67
CA GLU A 471 7.03 -34.67 6.22
C GLU A 471 7.29 -33.30 5.58
N ILE A 472 6.63 -32.25 6.08
CA ILE A 472 6.85 -30.86 5.64
C ILE A 472 8.30 -30.45 5.86
N ILE A 473 8.82 -30.65 7.09
CA ILE A 473 10.21 -30.32 7.43
C ILE A 473 11.20 -31.09 6.54
N ALA A 474 10.97 -32.38 6.33
CA ALA A 474 11.85 -33.23 5.53
C ALA A 474 11.91 -32.77 4.07
N ARG A 475 10.74 -32.56 3.44
CA ARG A 475 10.66 -32.09 2.04
C ARG A 475 11.38 -30.77 1.82
N LEU A 476 11.15 -29.79 2.72
CA LEU A 476 11.81 -28.49 2.61
C LEU A 476 13.32 -28.58 2.88
N SER A 477 13.72 -29.42 3.84
CA SER A 477 15.14 -29.63 4.14
C SER A 477 15.90 -30.29 2.98
N ASN A 478 15.27 -31.22 2.26
CA ASN A 478 15.90 -31.90 1.12
C ASN A 478 16.28 -30.94 -0.01
N VAL A 479 15.45 -29.92 -0.26
CA VAL A 479 15.75 -28.86 -1.23
C VAL A 479 16.63 -27.73 -0.66
N GLY A 480 17.19 -27.94 0.52
CA GLY A 480 18.07 -26.96 1.19
C GLY A 480 17.34 -25.72 1.72
N LEU A 481 16.00 -25.75 1.83
CA LEU A 481 15.20 -24.70 2.45
C LEU A 481 15.04 -24.98 3.94
N LYS A 482 15.93 -24.40 4.74
CA LYS A 482 15.92 -24.51 6.19
C LYS A 482 16.19 -23.15 6.83
N PRO A 483 15.40 -22.72 7.82
CA PRO A 483 15.68 -21.49 8.54
C PRO A 483 16.90 -21.66 9.46
N LEU A 484 17.66 -20.57 9.61
CA LEU A 484 18.81 -20.49 10.50
C LEU A 484 18.53 -19.52 11.65
N SER A 485 19.01 -19.86 12.85
CA SER A 485 18.87 -19.04 14.06
C SER A 485 19.58 -17.69 13.95
N SER A 486 20.69 -17.62 13.20
CA SER A 486 21.38 -16.37 12.89
C SER A 486 20.52 -15.36 12.12
N HIS A 487 19.40 -15.79 11.53
CA HIS A 487 18.45 -14.93 10.81
C HIS A 487 17.24 -14.53 11.67
N SER A 488 17.36 -14.57 13.00
CA SER A 488 16.25 -14.30 13.92
C SER A 488 15.58 -12.94 13.71
N GLU A 489 16.31 -11.90 13.30
CA GLU A 489 15.71 -10.59 12.97
C GLU A 489 14.75 -10.67 11.78
N LEU A 490 15.11 -11.43 10.74
CA LEU A 490 14.23 -11.68 9.58
C LEU A 490 13.05 -12.57 9.95
N LEU A 491 13.33 -13.64 10.70
CA LEU A 491 12.33 -14.60 11.13
C LEU A 491 11.30 -13.98 12.09
N GLY A 492 11.70 -12.97 12.88
CA GLY A 492 10.81 -12.22 13.76
C GLY A 492 9.64 -11.56 13.02
N GLY A 493 9.85 -11.15 11.76
CA GLY A 493 8.77 -10.64 10.89
C GLY A 493 7.69 -11.68 10.53
N PHE A 494 7.95 -12.95 10.80
CA PHE A 494 7.03 -14.07 10.58
C PHE A 494 6.54 -14.71 11.89
N ALA A 495 6.72 -14.04 13.03
CA ALA A 495 6.35 -14.53 14.36
C ALA A 495 4.90 -15.03 14.44
N GLY A 496 3.97 -14.38 13.73
CA GLY A 496 2.56 -14.76 13.69
C GLY A 496 2.22 -15.96 12.80
N LEU A 497 3.15 -16.50 12.01
CA LEU A 497 2.88 -17.61 11.09
C LEU A 497 3.17 -18.97 11.72
N LYS A 498 2.24 -19.91 11.61
CA LYS A 498 2.44 -21.31 12.03
C LYS A 498 3.61 -22.00 11.33
N GLY A 499 3.94 -21.55 10.11
CA GLY A 499 5.12 -22.00 9.39
C GLY A 499 6.42 -21.80 10.17
N LEU A 500 6.56 -20.72 10.95
CA LEU A 500 7.73 -20.52 11.81
C LEU A 500 7.68 -21.41 13.06
N THR A 501 6.51 -21.58 13.68
CA THR A 501 6.30 -22.46 14.84
C THR A 501 6.82 -23.87 14.56
N LEU A 502 6.55 -24.40 13.37
CA LEU A 502 7.02 -25.71 12.91
C LEU A 502 8.53 -25.89 13.04
N TRP A 503 9.31 -24.85 12.72
CA TRP A 503 10.76 -24.92 12.68
C TRP A 503 11.43 -24.68 14.02
N LEU A 504 10.73 -24.18 15.04
CA LEU A 504 11.33 -23.75 16.31
C LEU A 504 12.18 -24.81 17.00
N ASN A 505 11.73 -26.06 16.97
CA ASN A 505 12.47 -27.18 17.57
C ASN A 505 13.77 -27.50 16.83
N SER A 506 13.87 -27.12 15.55
CA SER A 506 15.05 -27.37 14.70
C SER A 506 16.08 -26.23 14.69
N LEU A 507 15.69 -25.03 15.14
CA LEU A 507 16.60 -23.89 15.22
C LEU A 507 17.59 -24.10 16.37
N ASN A 508 18.89 -23.94 16.11
CA ASN A 508 19.91 -24.05 17.16
C ASN A 508 20.47 -22.66 17.50
N PHE A 509 20.15 -22.13 18.69
CA PHE A 509 20.59 -20.80 19.08
C PHE A 509 21.98 -20.89 19.74
N GLU A 510 23.01 -20.50 19.00
CA GLU A 510 24.38 -20.41 19.52
C GLU A 510 24.54 -19.19 20.45
N GLN A 511 23.75 -18.14 20.21
CA GLN A 511 23.78 -16.90 20.98
C GLN A 511 22.40 -16.61 21.57
N LEU A 512 22.35 -16.33 22.88
CA LEU A 512 21.10 -16.06 23.60
C LEU A 512 20.30 -14.90 22.97
N LYS A 513 21.00 -13.85 22.52
CA LYS A 513 20.40 -12.66 21.90
C LYS A 513 19.55 -12.99 20.68
N ASP A 514 19.92 -14.00 19.89
CA ASP A 514 19.19 -14.37 18.67
C ASP A 514 17.84 -14.97 19.05
N ALA A 515 17.82 -15.78 20.11
CA ALA A 515 16.59 -16.33 20.65
C ALA A 515 15.71 -15.25 21.30
N GLN A 516 16.33 -14.27 21.99
CA GLN A 516 15.62 -13.13 22.57
C GLN A 516 14.91 -12.29 21.51
N ILE A 517 15.49 -12.09 20.32
CA ILE A 517 14.82 -11.42 19.19
C ILE A 517 13.50 -12.11 18.83
N LEU A 518 13.48 -13.45 18.77
CA LEU A 518 12.26 -14.20 18.46
C LEU A 518 11.25 -14.17 19.62
N LEU A 519 11.71 -14.30 20.87
CA LEU A 519 10.83 -14.16 22.06
C LEU A 519 10.14 -12.79 22.10
N ASN A 520 10.90 -11.73 21.83
CA ASN A 520 10.40 -10.36 21.72
C ASN A 520 9.38 -10.23 20.59
N SER A 521 9.64 -10.84 19.44
CA SER A 521 8.73 -10.84 18.29
C SER A 521 7.43 -11.60 18.58
N PHE A 522 7.51 -12.77 19.23
CA PHE A 522 6.31 -13.52 19.63
C PHE A 522 5.47 -12.76 20.67
N ALA A 523 6.11 -12.06 21.61
CA ALA A 523 5.42 -11.23 22.58
C ALA A 523 4.78 -9.99 21.93
N ALA A 524 5.45 -9.35 20.96
CA ALA A 524 4.88 -8.27 20.15
C ALA A 524 3.63 -8.71 19.39
N GLU A 525 3.68 -9.88 18.74
CA GLU A 525 2.54 -10.42 17.99
C GLU A 525 1.46 -11.03 18.90
N GLY A 526 1.75 -11.24 20.19
CA GLY A 526 0.84 -11.84 21.15
C GLY A 526 0.65 -13.35 20.96
N VAL A 527 1.60 -14.06 20.36
CA VAL A 527 1.53 -15.50 20.05
C VAL A 527 2.25 -16.36 21.09
N PHE A 528 1.48 -16.95 22.03
CA PHE A 528 2.06 -17.49 23.26
C PHE A 528 2.69 -18.88 23.13
N GLU A 529 2.17 -19.73 22.25
CA GLU A 529 2.65 -21.10 22.10
C GLU A 529 4.09 -21.20 21.60
N PRO A 530 4.46 -20.57 20.46
CA PRO A 530 5.86 -20.53 20.02
C PRO A 530 6.78 -19.85 21.05
N PHE A 531 6.30 -18.81 21.74
CA PHE A 531 7.01 -18.18 22.85
C PHE A 531 7.31 -19.16 23.98
N ALA A 532 6.31 -19.93 24.43
CA ALA A 532 6.45 -20.87 25.53
C ALA A 532 7.40 -22.03 25.17
N ILE A 533 7.33 -22.55 23.94
CA ILE A 533 8.23 -23.58 23.41
C ILE A 533 9.69 -23.09 23.49
N LEU A 534 9.96 -21.92 22.90
CA LEU A 534 11.31 -21.37 22.84
C LEU A 534 11.84 -21.01 24.24
N ASN A 535 11.02 -20.35 25.07
CA ASN A 535 11.42 -19.94 26.42
C ASN A 535 11.74 -21.15 27.32
N THR A 536 10.93 -22.22 27.25
CA THR A 536 11.15 -23.45 28.03
C THR A 536 12.46 -24.12 27.62
N ARG A 537 12.72 -24.21 26.31
CA ARG A 537 13.95 -24.82 25.78
C ARG A 537 15.22 -24.11 26.22
N LEU A 538 15.15 -22.79 26.41
CA LEU A 538 16.28 -21.99 26.87
C LEU A 538 16.48 -22.01 28.39
N GLY A 539 15.60 -22.68 29.15
CA GLY A 539 15.67 -22.72 30.61
C GLY A 539 14.99 -21.53 31.30
N GLY A 540 14.03 -20.86 30.64
CA GLY A 540 13.24 -19.78 31.26
C GLY A 540 13.89 -18.39 31.17
N VAL A 541 14.69 -18.13 30.14
CA VAL A 541 15.53 -16.92 30.00
C VAL A 541 14.79 -15.72 29.37
N ALA A 542 13.46 -15.64 29.53
CA ALA A 542 12.67 -14.53 28.98
C ALA A 542 13.06 -13.14 29.51
N TYR A 543 13.88 -13.05 30.56
CA TYR A 543 14.21 -11.80 31.25
C TYR A 543 15.73 -11.62 31.39
N ASP A 544 16.33 -10.76 30.57
CA ASP A 544 17.63 -10.14 30.87
C ASP A 544 17.39 -8.71 31.37
N ASN A 545 17.07 -8.60 32.65
CA ASN A 545 16.54 -7.39 33.28
C ASN A 545 17.52 -6.19 33.31
N LYS A 546 18.79 -6.35 32.95
CA LYS A 546 19.80 -5.31 33.23
C LYS A 546 20.23 -4.50 32.01
N ASN A 547 20.06 -5.00 30.78
CA ASN A 547 20.70 -4.36 29.61
C ASN A 547 19.88 -4.30 28.32
N GLU A 548 18.77 -5.03 28.19
CA GLU A 548 18.04 -5.16 26.92
C GLU A 548 16.52 -4.94 27.07
N LEU A 549 15.85 -4.71 25.93
CA LEU A 549 14.40 -4.70 25.87
C LEU A 549 13.88 -6.13 25.97
N ASP A 550 12.97 -6.35 26.91
CA ASP A 550 12.43 -7.67 27.21
C ASP A 550 11.07 -7.93 26.51
N PRO A 551 10.56 -9.17 26.54
CA PRO A 551 9.27 -9.51 25.93
C PRO A 551 8.09 -8.74 26.52
N LEU A 552 8.15 -8.28 27.78
CA LEU A 552 7.08 -7.51 28.40
C LEU A 552 6.96 -6.14 27.73
N TYR A 553 8.08 -5.47 27.47
CA TYR A 553 8.12 -4.21 26.72
C TYR A 553 7.38 -4.34 25.37
N PHE A 554 7.74 -5.36 24.58
CA PHE A 554 7.15 -5.58 23.26
C PHE A 554 5.67 -5.98 23.31
N PHE A 555 5.28 -6.76 24.33
CA PHE A 555 3.89 -7.09 24.61
C PHE A 555 3.05 -5.85 24.93
N ILE A 556 3.54 -4.96 25.81
CA ILE A 556 2.84 -3.71 26.16
C ILE A 556 2.70 -2.82 24.93
N GLN A 557 3.77 -2.66 24.14
CA GLN A 557 3.76 -1.83 22.94
C GLN A 557 2.70 -2.27 21.92
N ASN A 558 2.38 -3.56 21.83
CA ASN A 558 1.45 -4.10 20.84
C ASN A 558 0.16 -4.68 21.43
N TYR A 559 -0.08 -4.41 22.72
CA TYR A 559 -1.27 -4.88 23.42
C TYR A 559 -2.53 -4.34 22.72
N SER A 560 -3.36 -5.29 22.28
CA SER A 560 -4.66 -5.06 21.67
C SER A 560 -5.50 -6.30 21.87
N GLU A 561 -6.79 -6.12 22.17
CA GLU A 561 -7.74 -7.23 22.24
C GLU A 561 -8.18 -7.73 20.86
N LEU A 562 -8.00 -6.90 19.84
CA LEU A 562 -8.31 -7.24 18.47
C LEU A 562 -7.12 -7.97 17.86
N SER A 563 -7.40 -9.13 17.30
CA SER A 563 -6.51 -9.82 16.38
C SER A 563 -6.88 -9.39 14.96
N ILE A 564 -5.98 -8.64 14.30
CA ILE A 564 -6.16 -8.25 12.90
C ILE A 564 -5.15 -9.06 12.11
N HIS A 565 -5.64 -10.00 11.29
CA HIS A 565 -4.82 -10.80 10.38
C HIS A 565 -5.10 -10.37 8.94
N SER A 566 -4.06 -10.00 8.21
CA SER A 566 -4.12 -9.85 6.76
C SER A 566 -3.69 -11.18 6.11
N GLY A 567 -4.65 -12.00 5.68
CA GLY A 567 -4.42 -13.31 5.06
C GLY A 567 -5.36 -14.39 5.58
N ASP A 568 -5.10 -15.66 5.26
CA ASP A 568 -5.91 -16.80 5.74
C ASP A 568 -5.71 -17.02 7.25
N PRO A 569 -6.73 -16.78 8.09
CA PRO A 569 -6.63 -16.92 9.55
C PRO A 569 -6.19 -18.32 10.02
N MET A 570 -6.43 -19.37 9.23
CA MET A 570 -6.07 -20.74 9.60
C MET A 570 -4.55 -20.95 9.71
N THR A 571 -3.79 -20.10 9.02
CA THR A 571 -2.32 -20.14 8.94
C THR A 571 -1.60 -19.26 9.96
N TYR A 572 -2.34 -18.39 10.65
CA TYR A 572 -1.82 -17.51 11.68
C TYR A 572 -2.06 -18.08 13.07
N GLU A 573 -1.16 -17.74 13.99
CA GLU A 573 -1.35 -17.93 15.42
C GLU A 573 -2.28 -16.84 15.96
N ASN A 574 -3.27 -17.23 16.76
CA ASN A 574 -4.18 -16.30 17.40
C ASN A 574 -3.51 -15.56 18.57
N LYS A 575 -3.86 -14.29 18.79
CA LYS A 575 -3.42 -13.54 19.97
C LYS A 575 -3.89 -14.22 21.26
N LYS A 576 -2.94 -14.58 22.13
CA LYS A 576 -3.14 -15.24 23.43
C LYS A 576 -2.75 -14.30 24.58
N ASN A 577 -3.28 -13.07 24.60
CA ASN A 577 -2.98 -12.04 25.61
C ASN A 577 -3.12 -12.55 27.06
N LYS A 578 -4.17 -13.32 27.35
CA LYS A 578 -4.39 -13.90 28.69
C LYS A 578 -3.25 -14.83 29.12
N ALA A 579 -2.69 -15.60 28.19
CA ALA A 579 -1.59 -16.51 28.48
C ALA A 579 -0.28 -15.74 28.76
N PHE A 580 -0.01 -14.68 27.99
CA PHE A 580 1.10 -13.75 28.27
C PHE A 580 0.93 -13.05 29.62
N ILE A 581 -0.25 -12.50 29.92
CA ILE A 581 -0.54 -11.88 31.22
C ILE A 581 -0.23 -12.86 32.35
N ASN A 582 -0.79 -14.08 32.29
CA ASN A 582 -0.53 -15.11 33.29
C ASN A 582 0.97 -15.46 33.40
N PHE A 583 1.68 -15.50 32.29
CA PHE A 583 3.11 -15.76 32.27
C PHE A 583 3.90 -14.65 32.97
N PHE A 584 3.70 -13.38 32.60
CA PHE A 584 4.39 -12.24 33.19
C PHE A 584 4.09 -12.10 34.68
N THR A 585 2.83 -12.28 35.09
CA THR A 585 2.43 -12.23 36.51
C THR A 585 3.04 -13.37 37.32
N ARG A 586 3.04 -14.61 36.82
CA ARG A 586 3.61 -15.77 37.55
C ARG A 586 5.12 -15.71 37.70
N ASN A 587 5.82 -15.15 36.71
CA ASN A 587 7.27 -15.06 36.70
C ASN A 587 7.80 -13.79 37.38
N GLY A 588 6.94 -12.92 37.92
CA GLY A 588 7.34 -11.73 38.66
C GLY A 588 8.09 -10.71 37.81
N ALA A 589 7.59 -10.42 36.60
CA ALA A 589 8.23 -9.47 35.69
C ALA A 589 8.40 -8.09 36.37
N HIS A 590 9.63 -7.57 36.36
CA HIS A 590 9.95 -6.30 37.02
C HIS A 590 9.57 -5.12 36.11
N ILE A 591 8.82 -4.15 36.65
CA ILE A 591 8.42 -2.97 35.88
C ILE A 591 9.54 -1.93 35.91
N GLU A 592 10.08 -1.66 34.72
CA GLU A 592 11.16 -0.73 34.48
C GLU A 592 10.69 0.50 33.71
N SER A 593 11.57 1.50 33.56
CA SER A 593 11.22 2.76 32.94
C SER A 593 10.75 2.64 31.48
N GLN A 594 11.28 1.66 30.71
CA GLN A 594 10.83 1.38 29.34
C GLN A 594 9.40 0.85 29.29
N HIS A 595 8.98 0.07 30.30
CA HIS A 595 7.61 -0.46 30.40
C HIS A 595 6.61 0.66 30.65
N LEU A 596 6.98 1.63 31.50
CA LEU A 596 6.18 2.82 31.75
C LEU A 596 6.05 3.71 30.50
N ARG A 597 7.11 3.84 29.69
CA ARG A 597 7.06 4.55 28.41
C ARG A 597 6.16 3.83 27.40
N ALA A 598 6.29 2.50 27.27
CA ALA A 598 5.41 1.70 26.42
C ALA A 598 3.93 1.80 26.85
N SER A 599 3.69 1.76 28.17
CA SER A 599 2.36 1.92 28.77
C SER A 599 1.77 3.30 28.51
N PHE A 600 2.59 4.36 28.57
CA PHE A 600 2.17 5.71 28.21
C PHE A 600 1.75 5.81 26.74
N ALA A 601 2.55 5.25 25.83
CA ALA A 601 2.19 5.21 24.41
C ALA A 601 0.88 4.44 24.18
N LEU A 602 0.68 3.31 24.89
CA LEU A 602 -0.56 2.55 24.85
C LEU A 602 -1.74 3.37 25.38
N LYS A 603 -1.60 4.10 26.49
CA LYS A 603 -2.64 4.97 27.07
C LYS A 603 -3.18 5.97 26.07
N ILE A 604 -2.31 6.56 25.26
CA ILE A 604 -2.71 7.53 24.24
C ILE A 604 -3.33 6.82 23.01
N ARG A 605 -2.75 5.70 22.57
CA ARG A 605 -3.23 4.96 21.38
C ARG A 605 -4.55 4.22 21.62
N SER A 606 -4.72 3.63 22.81
CA SER A 606 -5.87 2.82 23.20
C SER A 606 -6.09 2.90 24.71
N LYS A 607 -6.95 3.84 25.13
CA LYS A 607 -7.34 4.01 26.53
C LYS A 607 -7.98 2.74 27.11
N GLU A 608 -8.80 2.04 26.32
CA GLU A 608 -9.40 0.77 26.73
C GLU A 608 -8.33 -0.31 26.94
N GLY A 609 -7.43 -0.49 25.97
CA GLY A 609 -6.33 -1.45 26.08
C GLY A 609 -5.44 -1.16 27.29
N TYR A 610 -5.13 0.11 27.52
CA TYR A 610 -4.39 0.57 28.69
C TYR A 610 -5.11 0.25 30.01
N ASN A 611 -6.39 0.63 30.14
CA ASN A 611 -7.17 0.40 31.36
C ASN A 611 -7.25 -1.09 31.73
N ARG A 612 -7.39 -1.96 30.72
CA ARG A 612 -7.39 -3.41 30.93
C ARG A 612 -6.00 -3.93 31.30
N LEU A 613 -4.95 -3.45 30.64
CA LEU A 613 -3.57 -3.84 30.96
C LEU A 613 -3.21 -3.48 32.41
N ILE A 614 -3.52 -2.26 32.88
CA ILE A 614 -3.20 -1.84 34.26
C ILE A 614 -4.03 -2.55 35.32
N THR A 615 -5.18 -3.13 34.96
CA THR A 615 -5.95 -3.98 35.88
C THR A 615 -5.15 -5.25 36.25
N HIS A 616 -4.32 -5.73 35.33
CA HIS A 616 -3.45 -6.89 35.55
C HIS A 616 -2.05 -6.50 36.03
N PHE A 617 -1.56 -5.31 35.67
CA PHE A 617 -0.26 -4.78 36.08
C PHE A 617 -0.44 -3.35 36.63
N PRO A 618 -0.89 -3.18 37.89
CA PRO A 618 -1.11 -1.86 38.47
C PRO A 618 0.14 -0.98 38.47
N GLU A 619 1.34 -1.58 38.54
CA GLU A 619 2.59 -0.83 38.50
C GLU A 619 2.87 -0.15 37.15
N LEU A 620 2.12 -0.50 36.08
CA LEU A 620 2.19 0.18 34.78
C LEU A 620 1.36 1.48 34.72
N GLU A 621 0.74 1.88 35.82
CA GLU A 621 0.00 3.14 35.91
C GLU A 621 0.92 4.34 35.66
N VAL A 622 0.57 5.18 34.68
CA VAL A 622 1.40 6.32 34.28
C VAL A 622 0.90 7.59 34.96
N LYS A 623 1.73 8.11 35.86
CA LYS A 623 1.45 9.29 36.70
C LYS A 623 1.78 10.63 36.03
N SER A 624 2.80 10.67 35.16
CA SER A 624 3.15 11.84 34.34
C SER A 624 3.75 11.41 33.01
N GLY A 625 3.48 12.19 31.97
CA GLY A 625 4.05 12.01 30.63
C GLY A 625 5.32 12.82 30.38
N ASP A 626 5.71 13.74 31.27
CA ASP A 626 6.71 14.78 30.93
C ASP A 626 8.03 14.19 30.46
N ASP A 627 8.45 13.05 30.99
CA ASP A 627 9.73 12.41 30.67
C ASP A 627 9.64 11.33 29.58
N TYR A 628 8.51 11.27 28.86
CA TYR A 628 8.32 10.34 27.75
C TYR A 628 9.25 10.66 26.57
N PHE A 629 9.74 9.59 25.95
CA PHE A 629 10.39 9.58 24.64
C PHE A 629 10.16 8.21 24.00
N SER A 630 10.35 8.12 22.69
CA SER A 630 10.41 6.85 21.96
C SER A 630 11.62 6.87 21.03
N VAL A 631 12.25 5.71 20.83
CA VAL A 631 13.32 5.56 19.85
C VAL A 631 12.79 4.75 18.68
N ASN A 632 12.84 5.33 17.49
CA ASN A 632 12.43 4.65 16.26
C ASN A 632 13.64 3.95 15.63
N CYS A 633 13.54 2.64 15.42
CA CYS A 633 14.61 1.84 14.82
C CYS A 633 14.57 1.78 13.28
N ARG A 634 13.77 2.63 12.61
CA ARG A 634 13.66 2.68 11.15
C ARG A 634 14.79 3.44 10.48
#